data_AF-A0A845ZFU9-F1
#
_entry.id   AF-A0A845ZFU9-F1
#
_cell.length_a   1.000
_cell.length_b   1.000
_cell.length_c   1.000
_cell.angle_alpha   90.00
_cell.angle_beta   90.00
_cell.angle_gamma   90.00
#
_symmetry.space_group_name_H-M   'P 1'
#
loop_
_entity.id
_entity.type
_entity.pdbx_description
1 polymer ?
#
loop_
_entity_poly.entity_id
_entity_poly.type
_entity_poly.pdbx_seq_one_letter_code
_entity_poly.pdbx_strand_id
1 'polypeptide(L)'
;MSKNMQKNNYKLSSRLIVGISLCLAIIPAIVLGILILKYSVNVPIHDQWAISFIFTKFHQGTLSFHDLIAQHNESRKFFPKLIFLALGFLTKWNTKYEMLVTFLLACIVSVNIYILNRLTIGSSHIKGLTIALISNIFIFSAVQYENWLWGIQIVVFIPIFCISTCILIAYFRLNNIAKILICMVLSTISTFSYANGLLAWVIVLPVLTLIQVKFWSDIRKNIILYLLWIIGFIANITFYFQNYQKPLSHPNPVESIQYPYQIFQYFLAFLGGSLGIGSTIQPLNKSIILGA
;
A
#
# COMPACT_ATOMS: atom_id res chain seq x y z
N MET A 1 -20.54 -13.68 62.91
CA MET A 1 -19.05 -13.62 62.89
C MET A 1 -18.61 -13.49 61.45
N SER A 2 -17.88 -12.42 61.17
CA SER A 2 -17.52 -11.84 59.87
C SER A 2 -16.87 -12.81 58.88
N LYS A 3 -17.26 -12.71 57.60
CA LYS A 3 -16.29 -12.74 56.48
C LYS A 3 -16.87 -12.06 55.23
N ASN A 4 -16.83 -10.73 55.26
CA ASN A 4 -16.81 -9.92 54.05
C ASN A 4 -15.53 -10.24 53.27
N MET A 5 -15.60 -11.18 52.33
CA MET A 5 -14.55 -11.31 51.32
C MET A 5 -14.67 -10.14 50.34
N GLN A 6 -13.88 -9.11 50.62
CA GLN A 6 -13.60 -8.01 49.69
C GLN A 6 -13.12 -8.59 48.35
N LYS A 7 -14.01 -8.57 47.35
CA LYS A 7 -13.60 -8.62 45.94
C LYS A 7 -12.83 -7.32 45.66
N ASN A 8 -11.51 -7.36 45.81
CA ASN A 8 -10.62 -6.32 45.29
C ASN A 8 -10.66 -6.36 43.75
N ASN A 9 -11.68 -5.74 43.18
CA ASN A 9 -11.71 -5.39 41.77
C ASN A 9 -10.76 -4.21 41.58
N TYR A 10 -9.49 -4.51 41.27
CA TYR A 10 -8.58 -3.53 40.68
C TYR A 10 -9.14 -3.15 39.30
N LYS A 11 -10.12 -2.24 39.25
CA LYS A 11 -10.55 -1.59 38.02
C LYS A 11 -9.39 -0.71 37.58
N LEU A 12 -8.54 -1.25 36.71
CA LEU A 12 -7.53 -0.49 36.01
C LEU A 12 -8.20 0.74 35.40
N SER A 13 -7.64 1.94 35.61
CA SER A 13 -8.27 3.16 35.11
C SER A 13 -8.42 3.07 33.58
N SER A 14 -9.56 3.51 33.05
CA SER A 14 -9.85 3.42 31.61
C SER A 14 -8.78 4.10 30.76
N ARG A 15 -8.16 5.17 31.28
CA ARG A 15 -7.02 5.87 30.67
C ARG A 15 -5.77 4.99 30.58
N LEU A 16 -5.47 4.20 31.62
CA LEU A 16 -4.33 3.29 31.61
C LEU A 16 -4.51 2.17 30.58
N ILE A 17 -5.72 1.60 30.48
CA ILE A 17 -6.04 0.56 29.49
C ILE A 17 -5.85 1.12 28.06
N VAL A 18 -6.37 2.30 27.78
CA VAL A 18 -6.23 2.96 26.47
C VAL A 18 -4.75 3.25 26.16
N GLY A 19 -3.99 3.73 27.15
CA GLY A 19 -2.54 3.96 27.00
C GLY A 19 -1.78 2.68 26.66
N ILE A 20 -2.03 1.59 27.39
CA ILE A 20 -1.42 0.28 27.12
C ILE A 20 -1.81 -0.22 25.72
N SER A 21 -3.08 -0.14 25.34
CA SER A 21 -3.54 -0.57 24.02
C SER A 21 -2.93 0.25 22.88
N LEU A 22 -2.69 1.55 23.08
CA LEU A 22 -2.01 2.40 22.11
C LEU A 22 -0.53 2.00 21.97
N CYS A 23 0.17 1.80 23.09
CA CYS A 23 1.55 1.34 23.08
C CYS A 23 1.66 -0.01 22.33
N LEU A 24 0.77 -0.95 22.65
CA LEU A 24 0.70 -2.24 21.96
C LEU A 24 0.48 -2.06 20.45
N ALA A 25 -0.45 -1.20 20.04
CA ALA A 25 -0.72 -0.99 18.62
C ALA A 25 0.48 -0.44 17.83
N ILE A 26 1.35 0.35 18.47
CA ILE A 26 2.51 0.98 17.80
C ILE A 26 3.76 0.08 17.84
N ILE A 27 3.85 -0.87 18.79
CA ILE A 27 5.01 -1.76 18.94
C ILE A 27 5.47 -2.42 17.62
N PRO A 28 4.59 -2.99 16.76
CA PRO A 28 5.04 -3.60 15.50
C PRO A 28 5.84 -2.65 14.60
N ALA A 29 5.41 -1.39 14.50
CA ALA A 29 6.11 -0.38 13.71
C ALA A 29 7.47 -0.02 14.31
N ILE A 30 7.57 0.10 15.65
CA ILE A 30 8.83 0.38 16.34
C ILE A 30 9.82 -0.78 16.16
N VAL A 31 9.36 -2.01 16.38
CA VAL A 31 10.19 -3.21 16.22
C VAL A 31 10.71 -3.29 14.79
N LEU A 32 9.85 -3.13 13.79
CA LEU A 32 10.29 -3.14 12.40
C LEU A 32 11.26 -1.99 12.09
N GLY A 33 11.01 -0.78 12.58
CA GLY A 33 11.92 0.35 12.41
C GLY A 33 13.33 0.04 12.96
N ILE A 34 13.41 -0.58 14.14
CA ILE A 34 14.68 -1.03 14.73
C ILE A 34 15.34 -2.10 13.84
N LEU A 35 14.56 -3.06 13.32
CA LEU A 35 15.08 -4.10 12.42
C LEU A 35 15.62 -3.49 11.12
N ILE A 36 14.93 -2.55 10.50
CA ILE A 36 15.40 -1.85 9.29
C ILE A 36 16.69 -1.09 9.61
N LEU A 37 16.77 -0.36 10.72
CA LEU A 37 18.00 0.36 11.10
C LEU A 37 19.18 -0.60 11.32
N LYS A 38 18.93 -1.76 11.92
CA LYS A 38 19.96 -2.76 12.23
C LYS A 38 20.43 -3.53 10.99
N TYR A 39 19.51 -3.89 10.09
CA TYR A 39 19.77 -4.80 8.98
C TYR A 39 19.84 -4.14 7.59
N SER A 40 19.52 -2.84 7.48
CA SER A 40 19.66 -2.11 6.21
C SER A 40 21.12 -2.01 5.77
N VAL A 41 21.36 -2.38 4.52
CA VAL A 41 22.67 -2.28 3.86
C VAL A 41 22.57 -1.28 2.72
N ASN A 42 23.55 -0.40 2.60
CA ASN A 42 23.61 0.59 1.52
C ASN A 42 24.17 -0.03 0.23
N VAL A 43 23.44 -0.99 -0.35
CA VAL A 43 23.79 -1.64 -1.60
C VAL A 43 22.51 -1.84 -2.41
N PRO A 44 22.48 -1.46 -3.70
CA PRO A 44 21.33 -1.74 -4.56
C PRO A 44 21.24 -3.23 -4.91
N ILE A 45 20.01 -3.74 -4.98
CA ILE A 45 19.72 -5.16 -5.20
C ILE A 45 18.84 -5.32 -6.45
N HIS A 46 19.14 -6.34 -7.27
CA HIS A 46 18.35 -6.72 -8.45
C HIS A 46 18.02 -5.54 -9.38
N ASP A 47 16.74 -5.28 -9.65
CA ASP A 47 16.25 -4.25 -10.56
C ASP A 47 16.53 -2.82 -10.09
N GLN A 48 16.84 -2.63 -8.80
CA GLN A 48 17.27 -1.34 -8.25
C GLN A 48 18.55 -0.83 -8.94
N TRP A 49 19.41 -1.72 -9.43
CA TRP A 49 20.59 -1.32 -10.21
C TRP A 49 20.24 -0.52 -11.45
N ALA A 50 19.10 -0.77 -12.09
CA ALA A 50 18.70 -0.06 -13.29
C ALA A 50 18.32 1.41 -13.03
N ILE A 51 18.07 1.79 -11.77
CA ILE A 51 17.87 3.19 -11.38
C ILE A 51 19.15 4.00 -11.61
N SER A 52 20.33 3.37 -11.52
CA SER A 52 21.63 4.02 -11.77
C SER A 52 21.70 4.76 -13.10
N PHE A 53 21.05 4.24 -14.14
CA PHE A 53 21.03 4.84 -15.46
C PHE A 53 20.45 6.26 -15.46
N ILE A 54 19.44 6.50 -14.61
CA ILE A 54 18.81 7.81 -14.47
C ILE A 54 19.77 8.79 -13.80
N PHE A 55 20.54 8.36 -12.80
CA PHE A 55 21.56 9.21 -12.17
C PHE A 55 22.68 9.58 -13.14
N THR A 56 23.13 8.62 -13.96
CA THR A 56 24.14 8.87 -15.00
C THR A 56 23.67 9.93 -15.99
N LYS A 57 22.45 9.80 -16.52
CA LYS A 57 21.87 10.79 -17.45
C LYS A 57 21.66 12.15 -16.79
N PHE A 58 21.24 12.17 -15.53
CA PHE A 58 21.09 13.41 -14.76
C PHE A 58 22.42 14.14 -14.62
N HIS A 59 23.49 13.43 -14.26
CA HIS A 59 24.83 14.02 -14.12
C HIS A 59 25.40 14.51 -15.45
N GLN A 60 25.10 13.82 -16.55
CA GLN A 60 25.51 14.22 -17.90
C GLN A 60 24.67 15.36 -18.51
N GLY A 61 23.60 15.80 -17.82
CA GLY A 61 22.68 16.81 -18.35
C GLY A 61 21.82 16.33 -19.53
N THR A 62 21.72 15.02 -19.74
CA THR A 62 20.99 14.40 -20.88
C THR A 62 19.65 13.77 -20.46
N LEU A 63 19.26 13.91 -19.18
CA LEU A 63 18.00 13.38 -18.67
C LEU A 63 16.81 14.05 -19.36
N SER A 64 16.00 13.26 -20.06
CA SER A 64 14.80 13.72 -20.73
C SER A 64 13.53 13.29 -20.00
N PHE A 65 12.39 13.94 -20.30
CA PHE A 65 11.08 13.49 -19.80
C PHE A 65 10.75 12.05 -20.26
N HIS A 66 11.18 11.68 -21.46
CA HIS A 66 11.01 10.33 -21.99
C HIS A 66 11.66 9.28 -21.08
N ASP A 67 12.84 9.56 -20.53
CA ASP A 67 13.55 8.64 -19.62
C ASP A 67 12.77 8.40 -18.30
N LEU A 68 12.07 9.42 -17.83
CA LEU A 68 11.25 9.32 -16.62
C LEU A 68 10.00 8.46 -16.86
N ILE A 69 9.30 8.64 -17.98
CA ILE A 69 8.08 7.89 -18.29
C ILE A 69 8.32 6.56 -19.00
N ALA A 70 9.57 6.29 -19.40
CA ALA A 70 9.96 5.04 -20.04
C ALA A 70 9.59 3.82 -19.19
N GLN A 71 9.11 2.79 -19.88
CA GLN A 71 8.79 1.50 -19.29
C GLN A 71 10.02 0.89 -18.62
N HIS A 72 9.82 0.35 -17.42
CA HIS A 72 10.80 -0.44 -16.71
C HIS A 72 10.12 -1.72 -16.19
N ASN A 73 10.48 -2.87 -16.76
CA ASN A 73 9.73 -4.12 -16.62
C ASN A 73 8.26 -3.92 -17.02
N GLU A 74 7.32 -4.40 -16.22
CA GLU A 74 5.88 -4.26 -16.49
C GLU A 74 5.30 -2.89 -16.11
N SER A 75 6.13 -1.92 -15.70
CA SER A 75 5.65 -0.68 -15.08
C SER A 75 6.28 0.59 -15.60
N ARG A 76 5.47 1.65 -15.69
CA ARG A 76 5.95 3.03 -15.85
C ARG A 76 6.07 3.68 -14.48
N LYS A 77 7.30 3.78 -14.00
CA LYS A 77 7.62 4.20 -12.63
C LYS A 77 7.95 5.69 -12.53
N PHE A 78 7.15 6.56 -13.16
CA PHE A 78 7.43 7.99 -13.25
C PHE A 78 7.58 8.66 -11.87
N PHE A 79 6.58 8.53 -10.99
CA PHE A 79 6.64 9.16 -9.66
C PHE A 79 7.73 8.56 -8.75
N PRO A 80 7.92 7.23 -8.69
CA PRO A 80 9.05 6.64 -7.97
C PRO A 80 10.40 7.13 -8.48
N LYS A 81 10.60 7.24 -9.81
CA LYS A 81 11.86 7.77 -10.38
C LYS A 81 12.18 9.19 -9.93
N LEU A 82 11.16 10.05 -9.76
CA LEU A 82 11.36 11.39 -9.20
C LEU A 82 11.82 11.33 -7.74
N ILE A 83 11.25 10.43 -6.94
CA ILE A 83 11.66 10.24 -5.55
C ILE A 83 13.09 9.69 -5.49
N PHE A 84 13.42 8.68 -6.29
CA PHE A 84 14.78 8.15 -6.38
C PHE A 84 15.78 9.21 -6.83
N LEU A 85 15.44 10.06 -7.80
CA LEU A 85 16.25 11.20 -8.22
C LEU A 85 16.53 12.18 -7.07
N ALA A 86 15.47 12.59 -6.36
CA ALA A 86 15.58 13.50 -5.23
C ALA A 86 16.44 12.91 -4.10
N LEU A 87 16.17 11.65 -3.71
CA LEU A 87 16.95 10.95 -2.68
C LEU A 87 18.39 10.73 -3.12
N GLY A 88 18.62 10.34 -4.38
CA GLY A 88 19.95 10.12 -4.93
C GLY A 88 20.81 11.38 -4.89
N PHE A 89 20.23 12.52 -5.26
CA PHE A 89 20.88 13.82 -5.18
C PHE A 89 21.19 14.23 -3.73
N LEU A 90 20.22 14.10 -2.81
CA LEU A 90 20.35 14.55 -1.42
C LEU A 90 21.28 13.65 -0.57
N THR A 91 21.34 12.36 -0.88
CA THR A 91 21.97 11.35 -0.02
C THR A 91 23.17 10.65 -0.65
N LYS A 92 23.57 11.08 -1.87
CA LYS A 92 24.60 10.43 -2.71
C LYS A 92 24.24 8.96 -2.99
N TRP A 93 22.97 8.75 -3.34
CA TRP A 93 22.35 7.44 -3.59
C TRP A 93 22.59 6.42 -2.48
N ASN A 94 22.21 6.81 -1.25
CA ASN A 94 22.19 5.89 -0.13
C ASN A 94 20.83 5.18 -0.04
N THR A 95 20.79 3.88 -0.39
CA THR A 95 19.56 3.08 -0.50
C THR A 95 18.82 2.91 0.82
N LYS A 96 19.48 3.15 1.96
CA LYS A 96 18.82 3.12 3.29
C LYS A 96 17.73 4.18 3.40
N TYR A 97 17.89 5.33 2.74
CA TYR A 97 16.85 6.37 2.73
C TYR A 97 15.65 5.95 1.88
N GLU A 98 15.86 5.12 0.86
CA GLU A 98 14.75 4.56 0.09
C GLU A 98 13.94 3.57 0.95
N MET A 99 14.62 2.71 1.72
CA MET A 99 13.99 1.84 2.72
C MET A 99 13.23 2.64 3.78
N LEU A 100 13.81 3.77 4.24
CA LEU A 100 13.14 4.68 5.17
C LEU A 100 11.87 5.28 4.56
N VAL A 101 11.88 5.72 3.31
CA VAL A 101 10.68 6.23 2.63
C VAL A 101 9.60 5.15 2.53
N THR A 102 9.97 3.91 2.19
CA THR A 102 9.04 2.77 2.21
C THR A 102 8.41 2.58 3.60
N PHE A 103 9.22 2.62 4.66
CA PHE A 103 8.74 2.54 6.04
C PHE A 103 7.80 3.70 6.40
N LEU A 104 8.12 4.93 6.02
CA LEU A 104 7.28 6.10 6.27
C LEU A 104 5.93 6.01 5.53
N LEU A 105 5.93 5.53 4.27
CA LEU A 105 4.69 5.24 3.54
C LEU A 105 3.84 4.20 4.28
N ALA A 106 4.44 3.14 4.81
CA ALA A 106 3.74 2.14 5.62
C ALA A 106 3.16 2.74 6.91
N CYS A 107 3.88 3.65 7.58
CA CYS A 107 3.36 4.41 8.73
C CYS A 107 2.12 5.24 8.35
N ILE A 108 2.15 5.92 7.20
CA ILE A 108 0.99 6.70 6.75
C ILE A 108 -0.20 5.77 6.43
N VAL A 109 0.04 4.63 5.79
CA VAL A 109 -1.00 3.61 5.54
C VAL A 109 -1.61 3.10 6.84
N SER A 110 -0.79 2.82 7.86
CA SER A 110 -1.24 2.43 9.20
C SER A 110 -2.13 3.51 9.84
N VAL A 111 -1.73 4.78 9.76
CA VAL A 111 -2.53 5.91 10.25
C VAL A 111 -3.85 6.03 9.47
N ASN A 112 -3.83 5.92 8.14
CA ASN A 112 -5.03 5.95 7.31
C ASN A 112 -6.01 4.86 7.72
N ILE A 113 -5.54 3.63 7.91
CA ILE A 113 -6.36 2.49 8.36
C ILE A 113 -6.93 2.73 9.76
N TYR A 114 -6.12 3.26 10.68
CA TYR A 114 -6.60 3.62 12.02
C TYR A 114 -7.73 4.66 11.96
N ILE A 115 -7.57 5.73 11.19
CA ILE A 115 -8.59 6.78 11.06
C ILE A 115 -9.85 6.21 10.38
N LEU A 116 -9.69 5.41 9.32
CA LEU A 116 -10.81 4.74 8.64
C LEU A 116 -11.61 3.85 9.60
N ASN A 117 -10.92 3.06 10.43
CA ASN A 117 -11.55 2.25 11.47
C ASN A 117 -12.37 3.10 12.44
N ARG A 118 -11.84 4.26 12.87
CA ARG A 118 -12.58 5.21 13.74
C ARG A 118 -13.82 5.79 13.06
N LEU A 119 -13.76 6.07 11.76
CA LEU A 119 -14.86 6.67 11.00
C LEU A 119 -15.97 5.66 10.64
N THR A 120 -15.64 4.39 10.47
CA THR A 120 -16.57 3.37 9.96
C THR A 120 -17.18 2.50 11.06
N ILE A 121 -16.38 2.03 12.02
CA ILE A 121 -16.82 1.04 13.01
C ILE A 121 -17.41 1.71 14.27
N GLY A 122 -17.12 3.00 14.51
CA GLY A 122 -17.75 3.80 15.57
C GLY A 122 -17.66 3.19 16.98
N SER A 123 -16.64 2.35 17.24
CA SER A 123 -16.59 1.49 18.42
C SER A 123 -15.81 2.10 19.60
N SER A 124 -15.88 1.42 20.74
CA SER A 124 -15.10 1.78 21.93
C SER A 124 -13.60 1.92 21.59
N HIS A 125 -12.91 2.85 22.27
CA HIS A 125 -11.49 3.12 22.06
C HIS A 125 -10.63 1.85 22.07
N ILE A 126 -10.97 0.89 22.93
CA ILE A 126 -10.25 -0.39 23.04
C ILE A 126 -10.43 -1.22 21.77
N LYS A 127 -11.67 -1.41 21.27
CA LYS A 127 -11.92 -2.17 20.04
C LYS A 127 -11.21 -1.53 18.84
N GLY A 128 -11.23 -0.21 18.75
CA GLY A 128 -10.49 0.53 17.73
C GLY A 128 -8.99 0.26 17.78
N LEU A 129 -8.39 0.28 18.98
CA LEU A 129 -6.97 0.01 19.18
C LEU A 129 -6.61 -1.47 18.98
N THR A 130 -7.49 -2.41 19.30
CA THR A 130 -7.29 -3.84 19.01
C THR A 130 -7.24 -4.10 17.51
N ILE A 131 -8.15 -3.49 16.74
CA ILE A 131 -8.12 -3.59 15.27
C ILE A 131 -6.84 -2.95 14.74
N ALA A 132 -6.43 -1.79 15.28
CA ALA A 132 -5.19 -1.12 14.88
C ALA A 132 -3.94 -1.99 15.15
N LEU A 133 -3.90 -2.67 16.31
CA LEU A 133 -2.85 -3.63 16.64
C LEU A 133 -2.79 -4.76 15.62
N ILE A 134 -3.94 -5.39 15.33
CA ILE A 134 -4.01 -6.48 14.35
C ILE A 134 -3.53 -5.98 12.98
N SER A 135 -4.06 -4.83 12.50
CA SER A 135 -3.61 -4.22 11.25
C SER A 135 -2.11 -3.97 11.23
N ASN A 136 -1.52 -3.45 12.32
CA ASN A 136 -0.10 -3.15 12.40
C ASN A 136 0.78 -4.41 12.45
N ILE A 137 0.30 -5.51 13.02
CA ILE A 137 1.01 -6.80 12.94
C ILE A 137 1.14 -7.25 11.48
N PHE A 138 0.08 -7.09 10.68
CA PHE A 138 0.12 -7.43 9.25
C PHE A 138 0.95 -6.42 8.44
N ILE A 139 0.72 -5.12 8.64
CA ILE A 139 1.39 -4.05 7.88
C ILE A 139 2.89 -4.04 8.15
N PHE A 140 3.34 -4.30 9.38
CA PHE A 140 4.76 -4.24 9.76
C PHE A 140 5.35 -5.63 10.02
N SER A 141 4.81 -6.66 9.37
CA SER A 141 5.30 -8.03 9.53
C SER A 141 6.75 -8.16 9.05
N ALA A 142 7.63 -8.60 9.95
CA ALA A 142 9.03 -8.86 9.63
C ALA A 142 9.24 -10.06 8.68
N VAL A 143 8.20 -10.89 8.49
CA VAL A 143 8.23 -12.00 7.51
C VAL A 143 8.45 -11.48 6.09
N GLN A 144 8.00 -10.26 5.80
CA GLN A 144 8.19 -9.60 4.52
C GLN A 144 9.54 -8.87 4.41
N TYR A 145 10.60 -9.39 5.05
CA TYR A 145 11.91 -8.73 5.17
C TYR A 145 12.48 -8.27 3.82
N GLU A 146 12.24 -9.01 2.73
CA GLU A 146 12.65 -8.63 1.38
C GLU A 146 12.03 -7.31 0.93
N ASN A 147 10.74 -7.09 1.22
CA ASN A 147 10.07 -5.84 0.92
C ASN A 147 10.60 -4.67 1.77
N TRP A 148 11.08 -4.95 2.99
CA TRP A 148 11.58 -3.92 3.91
C TRP A 148 13.03 -3.53 3.66
N LEU A 149 13.86 -4.48 3.24
CA LEU A 149 15.30 -4.30 3.04
C LEU A 149 15.66 -4.05 1.56
N TRP A 150 14.67 -3.93 0.68
CA TRP A 150 14.86 -3.61 -0.74
C TRP A 150 14.37 -2.20 -1.04
N GLY A 151 15.30 -1.28 -1.33
CA GLY A 151 14.99 0.14 -1.46
C GLY A 151 14.01 0.48 -2.58
N ILE A 152 13.93 -0.34 -3.65
CA ILE A 152 13.01 -0.08 -4.76
C ILE A 152 11.53 -0.19 -4.36
N GLN A 153 11.22 -0.81 -3.21
CA GLN A 153 9.87 -1.13 -2.80
C GLN A 153 8.94 0.08 -2.60
N ILE A 154 9.49 1.31 -2.60
CA ILE A 154 8.73 2.56 -2.76
C ILE A 154 7.68 2.44 -3.89
N VAL A 155 8.03 1.80 -5.01
CA VAL A 155 7.15 1.63 -6.17
C VAL A 155 5.85 0.91 -5.78
N VAL A 156 5.92 -0.07 -4.89
CA VAL A 156 4.77 -0.90 -4.46
C VAL A 156 3.95 -0.20 -3.37
N PHE A 157 4.60 0.53 -2.46
CA PHE A 157 3.92 1.19 -1.35
C PHE A 157 3.17 2.47 -1.76
N ILE A 158 3.59 3.16 -2.82
CA ILE A 158 2.88 4.36 -3.30
C ILE A 158 1.42 4.06 -3.70
N PRO A 159 1.10 3.04 -4.52
CA PRO A 159 -0.27 2.66 -4.80
C PRO A 159 -1.12 2.38 -3.54
N ILE A 160 -0.55 1.68 -2.55
CA ILE A 160 -1.24 1.36 -1.30
C ILE A 160 -1.54 2.64 -0.50
N PHE A 161 -0.56 3.54 -0.43
CA PHE A 161 -0.74 4.88 0.14
C PHE A 161 -1.83 5.68 -0.58
N CYS A 162 -1.81 5.72 -1.91
CA CYS A 162 -2.80 6.43 -2.72
C CYS A 162 -4.22 5.87 -2.49
N ILE A 163 -4.40 4.56 -2.56
CA ILE A 163 -5.72 3.92 -2.38
C ILE A 163 -6.25 4.15 -0.98
N SER A 164 -5.44 3.91 0.07
CA SER A 164 -5.87 4.13 1.45
C SER A 164 -6.24 5.60 1.71
N THR A 165 -5.49 6.54 1.14
CA THR A 165 -5.77 7.98 1.24
C THR A 165 -7.04 8.37 0.48
N CYS A 166 -7.27 7.82 -0.73
CA CYS A 166 -8.51 8.03 -1.49
C CYS A 166 -9.75 7.58 -0.70
N ILE A 167 -9.68 6.40 -0.10
CA ILE A 167 -10.78 5.87 0.73
C ILE A 167 -11.00 6.80 1.93
N LEU A 168 -9.94 7.27 2.58
CA LEU A 168 -10.04 8.23 3.69
C LEU A 168 -10.70 9.55 3.28
N ILE A 169 -10.32 10.11 2.12
CA ILE A 169 -10.89 11.34 1.56
C ILE A 169 -12.40 11.20 1.31
N ALA A 170 -12.87 10.00 0.96
CA ALA A 170 -14.28 9.75 0.75
C ALA A 170 -15.13 10.08 1.99
N TYR A 171 -14.60 9.85 3.19
CA TYR A 171 -15.27 10.11 4.47
C TYR A 171 -15.10 11.56 4.99
N PHE A 172 -14.14 12.33 4.50
CA PHE A 172 -13.97 13.71 4.95
C PHE A 172 -15.05 14.66 4.41
N ARG A 173 -15.27 15.79 5.11
CA ARG A 173 -16.25 16.82 4.73
C ARG A 173 -15.67 17.78 3.68
N LEU A 174 -15.41 17.25 2.48
CA LEU A 174 -15.00 18.02 1.31
C LEU A 174 -16.13 18.09 0.27
N ASN A 175 -16.09 19.09 -0.61
CA ASN A 175 -16.98 19.14 -1.76
C ASN A 175 -16.74 17.93 -2.68
N ASN A 176 -17.80 17.39 -3.30
CA ASN A 176 -17.73 16.21 -4.18
C ASN A 176 -16.75 16.41 -5.33
N ILE A 177 -16.70 17.61 -5.92
CA ILE A 177 -15.74 17.97 -6.97
C ILE A 177 -14.31 17.79 -6.45
N ALA A 178 -13.99 18.36 -5.28
CA ALA A 178 -12.66 18.26 -4.69
C ALA A 178 -12.29 16.81 -4.36
N LYS A 179 -13.22 16.02 -3.80
CA LYS A 179 -12.99 14.58 -3.53
C LYS A 179 -12.61 13.83 -4.80
N ILE A 180 -13.41 13.97 -5.86
CA ILE A 180 -13.20 13.27 -7.12
C ILE A 180 -11.88 13.71 -7.75
N LEU A 181 -11.60 15.01 -7.83
CA LEU A 181 -10.35 15.52 -8.41
C LEU A 181 -9.10 15.04 -7.64
N ILE A 182 -9.10 15.11 -6.30
CA ILE A 182 -7.98 14.62 -5.50
C ILE A 182 -7.79 13.11 -5.70
N CYS A 183 -8.88 12.34 -5.70
CA CYS A 183 -8.82 10.89 -5.93
C CYS A 183 -8.38 10.53 -7.37
N MET A 184 -8.69 11.36 -8.38
CA MET A 184 -8.18 11.18 -9.74
C MET A 184 -6.67 11.42 -9.81
N VAL A 185 -6.18 12.47 -9.13
CA VAL A 185 -4.75 12.77 -9.07
C VAL A 185 -4.01 11.63 -8.35
N LEU A 186 -4.51 11.16 -7.20
CA LEU A 186 -3.92 10.04 -6.48
C LEU A 186 -3.97 8.74 -7.28
N SER A 187 -5.07 8.48 -8.02
CA SER A 187 -5.16 7.31 -8.90
C SER A 187 -4.17 7.38 -10.07
N THR A 188 -3.94 8.57 -10.62
CA THR A 188 -2.89 8.81 -11.64
C THR A 188 -1.50 8.56 -11.07
N ILE A 189 -1.21 9.08 -9.86
CA ILE A 189 0.06 8.84 -9.16
C ILE A 189 0.28 7.34 -8.95
N SER A 190 -0.74 6.63 -8.50
CA SER A 190 -0.74 5.19 -8.33
C SER A 190 -0.43 4.46 -9.64
N THR A 191 -1.14 4.78 -10.74
CA THR A 191 -0.93 4.18 -12.08
C THR A 191 0.50 4.33 -12.58
N PHE A 192 1.09 5.53 -12.46
CA PHE A 192 2.46 5.79 -12.90
C PHE A 192 3.51 5.56 -11.79
N SER A 193 3.17 4.76 -10.77
CA SER A 193 4.12 4.24 -9.79
C SER A 193 4.39 2.75 -9.98
N TYR A 194 3.33 1.96 -10.17
CA TYR A 194 3.43 0.52 -10.38
C TYR A 194 2.19 -0.01 -11.13
N ALA A 195 2.33 -1.11 -11.87
CA ALA A 195 1.26 -1.67 -12.70
C ALA A 195 -0.05 -1.92 -11.93
N ASN A 196 0.04 -2.44 -10.71
CA ASN A 196 -1.12 -2.68 -9.83
C ASN A 196 -1.86 -1.39 -9.46
N GLY A 197 -1.21 -0.23 -9.62
CA GLY A 197 -1.79 1.06 -9.32
C GLY A 197 -2.97 1.45 -10.20
N LEU A 198 -3.16 0.80 -11.37
CA LEU A 198 -4.38 0.94 -12.18
C LEU A 198 -5.64 0.51 -11.42
N LEU A 199 -5.52 -0.44 -10.47
CA LEU A 199 -6.64 -0.88 -9.64
C LEU A 199 -7.23 0.25 -8.79
N ALA A 200 -6.48 1.32 -8.51
CA ALA A 200 -6.99 2.48 -7.79
C ALA A 200 -8.22 3.09 -8.46
N TRP A 201 -8.23 3.19 -9.79
CA TRP A 201 -9.36 3.73 -10.55
C TRP A 201 -10.63 2.89 -10.41
N VAL A 202 -10.47 1.57 -10.31
CA VAL A 202 -11.57 0.60 -10.22
C VAL A 202 -12.09 0.47 -8.80
N ILE A 203 -11.20 0.47 -7.80
CA ILE A 203 -11.57 0.28 -6.38
C ILE A 203 -12.15 1.56 -5.76
N VAL A 204 -11.58 2.73 -6.09
CA VAL A 204 -11.94 3.99 -5.43
C VAL A 204 -13.31 4.51 -5.89
N LEU A 205 -13.68 4.27 -7.15
CA LEU A 205 -14.95 4.77 -7.69
C LEU A 205 -16.18 4.20 -6.95
N PRO A 206 -16.33 2.87 -6.76
CA PRO A 206 -17.41 2.30 -5.94
C PRO A 206 -17.44 2.84 -4.51
N VAL A 207 -16.27 3.05 -3.90
CA VAL A 207 -16.21 3.60 -2.54
C VAL A 207 -16.74 5.02 -2.50
N LEU A 208 -16.35 5.87 -3.46
CA LEU A 208 -16.86 7.24 -3.56
C LEU A 208 -18.37 7.28 -3.84
N THR A 209 -18.85 6.42 -4.73
CA THR A 209 -20.28 6.38 -5.08
C THR A 209 -21.12 5.90 -3.89
N LEU A 210 -20.72 4.81 -3.22
CA LEU A 210 -21.47 4.24 -2.09
C LEU A 210 -21.54 5.20 -0.89
N ILE A 211 -20.52 6.02 -0.67
CA ILE A 211 -20.51 6.97 0.45
C ILE A 211 -21.30 8.25 0.11
N GLN A 212 -21.28 8.70 -1.14
CA GLN A 212 -21.87 9.98 -1.54
C GLN A 212 -23.31 9.86 -2.04
N VAL A 213 -23.65 8.77 -2.71
CA VAL A 213 -24.95 8.59 -3.36
C VAL A 213 -25.94 7.96 -2.39
N LYS A 214 -26.97 8.73 -2.00
CA LYS A 214 -28.12 8.20 -1.26
C LYS A 214 -29.32 7.99 -2.17
N PHE A 215 -29.47 8.83 -3.19
CA PHE A 215 -30.56 8.76 -4.16
C PHE A 215 -30.03 8.83 -5.60
N TRP A 216 -30.79 8.28 -6.54
CA TRP A 216 -30.46 8.33 -7.98
C TRP A 216 -30.31 9.76 -8.52
N SER A 217 -30.97 10.75 -7.90
CA SER A 217 -30.83 12.16 -8.25
C SER A 217 -29.42 12.71 -7.97
N ASP A 218 -28.69 12.15 -7.00
CA ASP A 218 -27.30 12.56 -6.68
C ASP A 218 -26.32 12.07 -7.75
N ILE A 219 -26.58 10.91 -8.37
CA ILE A 219 -25.81 10.43 -9.52
C ILE A 219 -25.99 11.39 -10.69
N ARG A 220 -27.24 11.77 -11.00
CA ARG A 220 -27.54 12.68 -12.12
C ARG A 220 -26.88 14.05 -11.94
N LYS A 221 -26.87 14.59 -10.71
CA LYS A 221 -26.20 15.86 -10.40
C LYS A 221 -24.69 15.80 -10.64
N ASN A 222 -24.06 14.67 -10.34
CA ASN A 222 -22.61 14.50 -10.44
C ASN A 222 -22.17 13.72 -11.70
N ILE A 223 -23.06 13.53 -12.68
CA ILE A 223 -22.79 12.67 -13.84
C ILE A 223 -21.56 13.10 -14.63
N ILE A 224 -21.36 14.41 -14.76
CA ILE A 224 -20.19 15.00 -15.44
C ILE A 224 -18.90 14.57 -14.74
N LEU A 225 -18.87 14.53 -13.40
CA LEU A 225 -17.70 14.13 -12.63
C LEU A 225 -17.38 12.64 -12.81
N TYR A 226 -18.40 11.79 -12.89
CA TYR A 226 -18.21 10.36 -13.17
C TYR A 226 -17.76 10.12 -14.62
N LEU A 227 -18.25 10.90 -15.59
CA LEU A 227 -17.75 10.88 -16.96
C LEU A 227 -16.29 11.32 -17.02
N LEU A 228 -15.92 12.39 -16.32
CA LEU A 228 -14.53 12.84 -16.21
C LEU A 228 -13.63 11.78 -15.56
N TRP A 229 -14.14 11.03 -14.58
CA TRP A 229 -13.40 9.90 -14.00
C TRP A 229 -13.13 8.80 -15.03
N ILE A 230 -14.15 8.41 -15.81
CA ILE A 230 -14.01 7.38 -16.86
C ILE A 230 -13.04 7.86 -17.95
N ILE A 231 -13.16 9.12 -18.39
CA ILE A 231 -12.24 9.72 -19.37
C ILE A 231 -10.80 9.73 -18.81
N GLY A 232 -10.63 10.11 -17.54
CA GLY A 232 -9.33 10.10 -16.87
C GLY A 232 -8.73 8.69 -16.78
N PHE A 233 -9.56 7.68 -16.49
CA PHE A 233 -9.14 6.27 -16.45
C PHE A 233 -8.70 5.77 -17.83
N ILE A 234 -9.50 6.03 -18.87
CA ILE A 234 -9.18 5.65 -20.25
C ILE A 234 -7.89 6.34 -20.70
N ALA A 235 -7.76 7.65 -20.45
CA ALA A 235 -6.55 8.39 -20.78
C ALA A 235 -5.31 7.78 -20.12
N ASN A 236 -5.38 7.47 -18.82
CA ASN A 236 -4.28 6.82 -18.09
C ASN A 236 -3.91 5.46 -18.68
N ILE A 237 -4.90 4.63 -19.03
CA ILE A 237 -4.67 3.35 -19.72
C ILE A 237 -3.97 3.59 -21.06
N THR A 238 -4.49 4.48 -21.90
CA THR A 238 -3.92 4.75 -23.22
C THR A 238 -2.48 5.23 -23.12
N PHE A 239 -2.18 6.19 -22.24
CA PHE A 239 -0.82 6.67 -22.01
C PHE A 239 0.08 5.59 -21.41
N TYR A 240 -0.44 4.75 -20.51
CA TYR A 240 0.32 3.68 -19.88
C TYR A 240 0.75 2.61 -20.91
N PHE A 241 -0.14 2.24 -21.83
CA PHE A 241 0.13 1.20 -22.81
C PHE A 241 0.77 1.69 -24.12
N GLN A 242 1.01 3.00 -24.27
CA GLN A 242 1.64 3.57 -25.46
C GLN A 242 3.07 3.06 -25.67
N ASN A 243 3.34 2.28 -26.72
CA ASN A 243 4.64 1.61 -26.94
C ASN A 243 5.01 0.59 -25.84
N TYR A 244 4.03 0.03 -25.15
CA TYR A 244 4.27 -1.01 -24.16
C TYR A 244 4.77 -2.30 -24.83
N GLN A 245 5.87 -2.85 -24.33
CA GLN A 245 6.41 -4.11 -24.78
C GLN A 245 6.30 -5.14 -23.68
N LYS A 246 5.67 -6.29 -23.97
CA LYS A 246 5.64 -7.40 -23.03
C LYS A 246 7.07 -7.92 -22.81
N PRO A 247 7.56 -8.04 -21.56
CA PRO A 247 8.86 -8.64 -21.30
C PRO A 247 8.92 -10.09 -21.82
N LEU A 248 10.01 -10.44 -22.49
CA LEU A 248 10.19 -11.71 -23.20
C LEU A 248 10.08 -12.95 -22.28
N SER A 249 10.45 -12.80 -21.01
CA SER A 249 10.43 -13.86 -20.01
C SER A 249 9.04 -14.17 -19.43
N HIS A 250 8.01 -13.36 -19.76
CA HIS A 250 6.69 -13.54 -19.16
C HIS A 250 5.83 -14.53 -19.97
N PRO A 251 5.20 -15.52 -19.31
CA PRO A 251 4.30 -16.48 -19.96
C PRO A 251 3.08 -15.78 -20.56
N ASN A 252 2.33 -16.47 -21.41
CA ASN A 252 1.12 -15.88 -22.00
C ASN A 252 0.05 -15.72 -20.90
N PRO A 253 -0.53 -14.53 -20.67
CA PRO A 253 -1.57 -14.35 -19.66
C PRO A 253 -2.79 -15.28 -19.83
N VAL A 254 -3.04 -15.76 -21.05
CA VAL A 254 -4.15 -16.66 -21.37
C VAL A 254 -3.84 -18.12 -20.99
N GLU A 255 -2.57 -18.50 -20.91
CA GLU A 255 -2.12 -19.85 -20.55
C GLU A 255 -2.60 -20.25 -19.15
N SER A 256 -2.67 -19.26 -18.25
CA SER A 256 -3.25 -19.38 -16.93
C SER A 256 -4.67 -19.99 -16.96
N ILE A 257 -5.51 -19.63 -17.93
CA ILE A 257 -6.91 -20.12 -18.00
C ILE A 257 -6.97 -21.65 -18.21
N GLN A 258 -5.92 -22.26 -18.76
CA GLN A 258 -5.83 -23.70 -18.96
C GLN A 258 -5.64 -24.49 -17.66
N TYR A 259 -5.26 -23.81 -16.57
CA TYR A 259 -4.90 -24.41 -15.29
C TYR A 259 -5.68 -23.83 -14.09
N PRO A 260 -7.03 -23.84 -14.10
CA PRO A 260 -7.85 -23.12 -13.13
C PRO A 260 -7.65 -23.60 -11.69
N TYR A 261 -7.49 -24.90 -11.48
CA TYR A 261 -7.25 -25.47 -10.15
C TYR A 261 -5.91 -25.03 -9.55
N GLN A 262 -4.85 -25.05 -10.36
CA GLN A 262 -3.50 -24.67 -9.93
C GLN A 262 -3.42 -23.17 -9.63
N ILE A 263 -4.13 -22.34 -10.40
CA ILE A 263 -4.27 -20.91 -10.12
C ILE A 263 -5.00 -20.68 -8.82
N PHE A 264 -6.09 -21.41 -8.57
CA PHE A 264 -6.82 -21.27 -7.33
C PHE A 264 -5.95 -21.66 -6.12
N GLN A 265 -5.21 -22.77 -6.22
CA GLN A 265 -4.22 -23.15 -5.20
C GLN A 265 -3.13 -22.09 -5.04
N TYR A 266 -2.60 -21.55 -6.13
CA TYR A 266 -1.61 -20.48 -6.09
C TYR A 266 -2.16 -19.23 -5.41
N PHE A 267 -3.40 -18.85 -5.71
CA PHE A 267 -4.06 -17.68 -5.12
C PHE A 267 -4.22 -17.84 -3.59
N LEU A 268 -4.69 -19.01 -3.14
CA LEU A 268 -4.79 -19.31 -1.71
C LEU A 268 -3.40 -19.33 -1.05
N ALA A 269 -2.43 -20.00 -1.67
CA ALA A 269 -1.05 -20.02 -1.19
C ALA A 269 -0.44 -18.62 -1.10
N PHE A 270 -0.74 -17.73 -2.05
CA PHE A 270 -0.27 -16.36 -2.06
C PHE A 270 -0.86 -15.55 -0.89
N LEU A 271 -2.17 -15.70 -0.62
CA LEU A 271 -2.83 -15.03 0.50
C LEU A 271 -2.30 -15.52 1.87
N GLY A 272 -2.19 -16.83 2.05
CA GLY A 272 -1.73 -17.43 3.31
C GLY A 272 -0.20 -17.49 3.46
N GLY A 273 0.57 -17.17 2.42
CA GLY A 273 2.03 -17.29 2.41
C GLY A 273 2.72 -16.47 3.50
N SER A 274 2.16 -15.30 3.82
CA SER A 274 2.65 -14.44 4.92
C SER A 274 2.52 -15.08 6.32
N LEU A 275 1.62 -16.06 6.48
CA LEU A 275 1.36 -16.81 7.71
C LEU A 275 1.90 -18.26 7.67
N GLY A 276 2.26 -18.74 6.47
CA GLY A 276 2.68 -20.11 6.22
C GLY A 276 4.15 -20.40 6.53
N ILE A 277 5.01 -19.37 6.58
CA ILE A 277 6.47 -19.52 6.77
C ILE A 277 6.81 -19.95 8.21
N GLY A 278 7.78 -20.85 8.38
CA GLY A 278 8.38 -21.18 9.69
C GLY A 278 7.87 -22.45 10.40
N SER A 279 7.27 -23.41 9.69
CA SER A 279 6.87 -24.72 10.26
C SER A 279 7.48 -25.92 9.52
N THR A 280 7.48 -27.09 10.17
CA THR A 280 7.97 -28.39 9.64
C THR A 280 7.09 -29.01 8.54
N ILE A 281 5.86 -28.54 8.39
CA ILE A 281 4.94 -28.94 7.31
C ILE A 281 5.38 -28.26 6.00
N GLN A 282 5.21 -28.96 4.86
CA GLN A 282 5.44 -28.37 3.53
C GLN A 282 4.78 -26.98 3.44
N PRO A 283 5.57 -25.89 3.26
CA PRO A 283 5.09 -24.50 3.35
C PRO A 283 3.91 -24.19 2.42
N LEU A 284 3.83 -24.88 1.29
CA LEU A 284 2.77 -24.72 0.29
C LEU A 284 1.40 -25.11 0.85
N ASN A 285 1.25 -26.31 1.43
CA ASN A 285 -0.05 -26.79 1.91
C ASN A 285 -0.60 -25.92 3.04
N LYS A 286 0.28 -25.46 3.95
CA LYS A 286 -0.10 -24.57 5.03
C LYS A 286 -0.53 -23.19 4.52
N SER A 287 0.20 -22.66 3.54
CA SER A 287 -0.15 -21.37 2.92
C SER A 287 -1.51 -21.46 2.21
N ILE A 288 -1.83 -22.58 1.56
CA ILE A 288 -3.14 -22.82 0.96
C ILE A 288 -4.23 -22.84 2.04
N ILE A 289 -4.03 -23.58 3.14
CA ILE A 289 -5.01 -23.67 4.23
C ILE A 289 -5.24 -22.31 4.89
N LEU A 290 -4.19 -21.53 5.14
CA LEU A 290 -4.31 -20.23 5.79
C LEU A 290 -4.86 -19.14 4.86
N GLY A 291 -4.79 -19.34 3.55
CA GLY A 291 -5.38 -18.43 2.57
C GLY A 291 -6.84 -18.72 2.22
N ALA A 292 -7.37 -19.89 2.60
CA ALA A 292 -8.77 -20.29 2.42
C ALA A 292 -9.66 -19.79 3.56
#